data_AF-A0A7C1ZV63-F1
#
_entry.id   AF-A0A7C1ZV63-F1
#
_cell.length_a   1.000
_cell.length_b   1.000
_cell.length_c   1.000
_cell.angle_alpha   90.00
_cell.angle_beta   90.00
_cell.angle_gamma   90.00
#
_symmetry.space_group_name_H-M   'P 1'
#
loop_
_entity.id
_entity.type
_entity.pdbx_description
1 polymer ?
#
loop_
_entity_poly.entity_id
_entity_poly.type
_entity_poly.pdbx_seq_one_letter_code
_entity_poly.pdbx_strand_id
1 'polypeptide(L)'
;MAEKGKTGHRRRLRDRFLAGDAESRSDEMLLELLLTFAVGRKDVMPLAHELIRVFGNLSQVLSASHDELCKVKGIGQSSIALLKVIDFIQSGSASTTAKLSLPNRAARAIQQELFENLPNEQISGQLSSNTANRKPVQSKEPSVSDRQPVTENSSSTASIVAGIPTVPQRLSQSSKKQLATRKSTRRKFQVSNGYLLEFDQLARILHFLLEHRDAKKISRTALEEDTGLAGRQVEGLISMGAAMGLITPGRQVLTPVGLLIAEQDIFIEKKGSLEWCHYVAAGSFRNLIWFEIFNYLLAEVSPMTIEEWNERVRIGFSDKYSKLTIGKGFNEIRFVIDAYMERNFSRLELLHRSSDERLYRRRYTQFVPLLLSAMIYDFCATKETHLSQIDEMVVTPGSPAVVFGLDAASLRQQIEGLHDRGWLRYETTHNLDQIRLKPGFSVLEFLTAHFEDREPHEDTKPSPGGFFQ
;
A
#
# COMPACT_ATOMS: atom_id res chain seq x y z
N MET A 1 39.21 -21.05 10.91
CA MET A 1 37.83 -21.50 10.69
C MET A 1 36.91 -20.44 11.27
N ALA A 2 36.13 -19.76 10.44
CA ALA A 2 35.14 -18.78 10.89
C ALA A 2 33.80 -19.14 10.24
N GLU A 3 32.88 -19.70 11.02
CA GLU A 3 31.48 -19.85 10.65
C GLU A 3 30.88 -18.44 10.47
N LYS A 4 30.94 -17.90 9.25
CA LYS A 4 30.25 -16.67 8.88
C LYS A 4 28.75 -16.96 8.77
N GLY A 5 27.97 -16.32 9.64
CA GLY A 5 26.52 -16.43 9.68
C GLY A 5 25.88 -16.29 8.29
N LYS A 6 24.99 -17.25 7.98
CA LYS A 6 24.19 -17.33 6.73
C LYS A 6 23.31 -16.09 6.49
N THR A 7 23.06 -15.30 7.53
CA THR A 7 22.27 -14.08 7.48
C THR A 7 23.04 -12.95 6.77
N GLY A 8 22.48 -12.43 5.68
CA GLY A 8 23.04 -11.29 4.94
C GLY A 8 24.09 -11.62 3.87
N HIS A 9 24.39 -12.90 3.60
CA HIS A 9 25.37 -13.28 2.55
C HIS A 9 25.02 -12.72 1.17
N ARG A 10 23.76 -12.89 0.74
CA ARG A 10 23.27 -12.38 -0.55
C ARG A 10 23.36 -10.86 -0.67
N ARG A 11 23.10 -10.15 0.44
CA ARG A 11 23.25 -8.68 0.49
C ARG A 11 24.72 -8.30 0.31
N ARG A 12 25.64 -8.91 1.06
CA ARG A 12 27.09 -8.67 0.94
C ARG A 12 27.63 -9.02 -0.46
N LEU A 13 27.12 -10.07 -1.10
CA LEU A 13 27.54 -10.47 -2.44
C LEU A 13 27.16 -9.40 -3.48
N ARG A 14 25.90 -8.93 -3.44
CA ARG A 14 25.41 -7.83 -4.30
C ARG A 14 26.11 -6.51 -4.02
N ASP A 15 26.27 -6.14 -2.75
CA ASP A 15 26.90 -4.86 -2.37
C ASP A 15 28.36 -4.81 -2.84
N ARG A 16 29.12 -5.91 -2.74
CA ARG A 16 30.49 -5.99 -3.28
C ARG A 16 30.56 -5.87 -4.80
N PHE A 17 29.65 -6.54 -5.52
CA PHE A 17 29.57 -6.43 -6.98
C PHE A 17 29.28 -4.99 -7.43
N LEU A 18 28.31 -4.32 -6.78
CA LEU A 18 27.96 -2.93 -7.08
C LEU A 18 29.06 -1.93 -6.69
N ALA A 19 29.81 -2.21 -5.63
CA ALA A 19 30.98 -1.42 -5.25
C ALA A 19 32.18 -1.58 -6.20
N GLY A 20 32.10 -2.51 -7.17
CA GLY A 20 33.17 -2.75 -8.13
C GLY A 20 34.38 -3.49 -7.57
N ASP A 21 34.20 -4.23 -6.48
CA ASP A 21 35.26 -5.03 -5.84
C ASP A 21 35.84 -6.06 -6.84
N ALA A 22 37.16 -6.12 -6.98
CA ALA A 22 37.83 -6.95 -7.99
C ALA A 22 37.57 -8.44 -7.77
N GLU A 23 37.54 -8.89 -6.50
CA GLU A 23 37.27 -10.29 -6.16
C GLU A 23 35.83 -10.71 -6.54
N SER A 24 34.89 -9.76 -6.50
CA SER A 24 33.47 -10.00 -6.79
C SER A 24 33.15 -10.27 -8.26
N ARG A 25 34.15 -10.11 -9.15
CA ARG A 25 34.05 -10.31 -10.60
C ARG A 25 34.68 -11.61 -11.07
N SER A 26 35.06 -12.50 -10.16
CA SER A 26 35.45 -13.87 -10.53
C SER A 26 34.25 -14.64 -11.07
N ASP A 27 34.49 -15.56 -12.01
CA ASP A 27 33.44 -16.37 -12.65
C ASP A 27 32.55 -17.10 -11.64
N GLU A 28 33.15 -17.65 -10.60
CA GLU A 28 32.44 -18.34 -9.53
C GLU A 28 31.54 -17.40 -8.73
N MET A 29 32.02 -16.21 -8.36
CA MET A 29 31.23 -15.23 -7.61
C MET A 29 30.12 -14.59 -8.46
N LEU A 30 30.38 -14.35 -9.74
CA LEU A 30 29.37 -13.90 -10.70
C LEU A 30 28.28 -14.96 -10.86
N LEU A 31 28.67 -16.23 -11.01
CA LEU A 31 27.73 -17.33 -11.11
C LEU A 31 26.94 -17.51 -9.81
N GLU A 32 27.60 -17.40 -8.65
CA GLU A 32 26.95 -17.44 -7.35
C GLU A 32 25.90 -16.33 -7.24
N LEU A 33 26.25 -15.10 -7.60
CA LEU A 33 25.35 -13.95 -7.58
C LEU A 33 24.15 -14.17 -8.52
N LEU A 34 24.40 -14.63 -9.75
CA LEU A 34 23.33 -14.97 -10.71
C LEU A 34 22.37 -16.00 -10.12
N LEU A 35 22.89 -17.09 -9.54
CA LEU A 35 22.08 -18.13 -8.94
C LEU A 35 21.28 -17.64 -7.72
N THR A 36 21.71 -16.58 -7.03
CA THR A 36 20.89 -16.00 -5.95
C THR A 36 19.55 -15.43 -6.42
N PHE A 37 19.44 -15.04 -7.70
CA PHE A 37 18.19 -14.55 -8.30
C PHE A 37 17.25 -15.69 -8.70
N ALA A 38 17.80 -16.84 -9.11
CA ALA A 38 17.01 -18.00 -9.52
C ALA A 38 16.64 -18.95 -8.37
N VAL A 39 17.45 -19.02 -7.31
CA VAL A 39 17.27 -19.98 -6.21
C VAL A 39 16.90 -19.26 -4.92
N GLY A 40 15.68 -19.50 -4.41
CA GLY A 40 15.18 -18.89 -3.17
C GLY A 40 15.77 -19.48 -1.89
N ARG A 41 16.35 -18.64 -1.02
CA ARG A 41 16.73 -18.90 0.39
C ARG A 41 17.55 -20.20 0.68
N LYS A 42 18.26 -20.72 -0.32
CA LYS A 42 19.27 -21.79 -0.18
C LYS A 42 20.68 -21.24 -0.39
N ASP A 43 21.66 -21.99 0.09
CA ASP A 43 23.07 -21.73 -0.20
C ASP A 43 23.36 -22.15 -1.65
N VAL A 44 23.80 -21.20 -2.47
CA VAL A 44 24.07 -21.39 -3.90
C VAL A 44 25.55 -21.48 -4.20
N MET A 45 26.41 -21.22 -3.21
CA MET A 45 27.87 -21.31 -3.37
C MET A 45 28.29 -22.72 -3.81
N PRO A 46 27.78 -23.83 -3.23
CA PRO A 46 28.16 -25.18 -3.71
C PRO A 46 27.73 -25.46 -5.15
N LEU A 47 26.59 -24.90 -5.58
CA LEU A 47 26.09 -25.09 -6.95
C LEU A 47 26.92 -24.28 -7.96
N ALA A 48 27.26 -23.03 -7.62
CA ALA A 48 28.16 -22.21 -8.43
C ALA A 48 29.52 -22.89 -8.61
N HIS A 49 30.10 -23.38 -7.51
CA HIS A 49 31.35 -24.12 -7.52
C HIS A 49 31.28 -25.37 -8.41
N GLU A 50 30.21 -26.17 -8.28
CA GLU A 50 30.04 -27.39 -9.08
C GLU A 50 29.88 -27.09 -10.58
N LEU A 51 29.15 -26.04 -10.94
CA LEU A 51 29.00 -25.64 -12.34
C LEU A 51 30.33 -25.18 -12.95
N ILE A 52 31.12 -24.39 -12.22
CA ILE A 52 32.46 -24.01 -12.65
C ILE A 52 33.37 -25.25 -12.74
N ARG A 53 33.26 -26.20 -11.80
CA ARG A 53 34.03 -27.44 -11.83
C ARG A 53 33.73 -28.31 -13.06
N VAL A 54 32.46 -28.37 -13.48
CA VAL A 54 32.02 -29.19 -14.61
C VAL A 54 32.31 -28.52 -15.96
N PHE A 55 32.04 -27.22 -16.08
CA PHE A 55 32.13 -26.50 -17.36
C PHE A 55 33.39 -25.63 -17.52
N GLY A 56 34.13 -25.42 -16.44
CA GLY A 56 35.43 -24.73 -16.41
C GLY A 56 35.34 -23.25 -16.07
N ASN A 57 34.46 -22.49 -16.73
CA ASN A 57 34.35 -21.03 -16.56
C ASN A 57 32.93 -20.53 -16.82
N LEU A 58 32.64 -19.27 -16.46
CA LEU A 58 31.28 -18.72 -16.58
C LEU A 58 30.76 -18.73 -18.02
N SER A 59 31.63 -18.42 -19.00
CA SER A 59 31.26 -18.44 -20.42
C SER A 59 30.79 -19.82 -20.87
N GLN A 60 31.53 -20.87 -20.49
CA GLN A 60 31.15 -22.26 -20.80
C GLN A 60 29.86 -22.69 -20.09
N VAL A 61 29.61 -22.23 -18.86
CA VAL A 61 28.34 -22.48 -18.15
C VAL A 61 27.16 -21.84 -18.90
N LEU A 62 27.32 -20.61 -19.40
CA LEU A 62 26.29 -19.91 -20.16
C LEU A 62 26.00 -20.61 -21.49
N SER A 63 27.04 -21.03 -22.21
CA SER A 63 26.92 -21.70 -23.52
C SER A 63 26.49 -23.18 -23.45
N ALA A 64 26.65 -23.86 -22.31
CA ALA A 64 26.29 -25.27 -22.14
C ALA A 64 24.83 -25.56 -22.51
N SER A 65 24.55 -26.67 -23.19
CA SER A 65 23.18 -27.01 -23.60
C SER A 65 22.25 -27.27 -22.40
N HIS A 66 20.94 -27.17 -22.63
CA HIS A 66 19.95 -27.49 -21.60
C HIS A 66 20.17 -28.88 -20.99
N ASP A 67 20.41 -29.89 -21.82
CA ASP A 67 20.60 -31.29 -21.41
C ASP A 67 21.88 -31.49 -20.60
N GLU A 68 22.95 -30.73 -20.89
CA GLU A 68 24.19 -30.77 -20.12
C GLU A 68 24.02 -30.12 -18.75
N LEU A 69 23.36 -28.97 -18.69
CA LEU A 69 23.05 -28.31 -17.43
C LEU A 69 22.19 -29.20 -16.54
N CYS A 70 21.16 -29.85 -17.09
CA CYS A 70 20.29 -30.78 -16.36
C CYS A 70 21.02 -31.96 -15.70
N LYS A 71 22.24 -32.31 -16.15
CA LYS A 71 23.06 -33.37 -15.51
C LYS A 71 23.69 -32.91 -14.19
N VAL A 72 23.77 -31.61 -13.92
CA VAL A 72 24.36 -31.07 -12.69
C VAL A 72 23.34 -31.12 -11.55
N LYS A 73 23.65 -31.94 -10.53
CA LYS A 73 22.77 -32.12 -9.37
C LYS A 73 22.56 -30.81 -8.63
N GLY A 74 21.29 -30.41 -8.48
CA GLY A 74 20.90 -29.23 -7.71
C GLY A 74 20.61 -27.99 -8.54
N ILE A 75 20.87 -28.01 -9.85
CA ILE A 75 20.37 -26.98 -10.76
C ILE A 75 18.87 -27.17 -11.01
N GLY A 76 18.10 -26.09 -10.95
CA GLY A 76 16.67 -26.09 -11.24
C GLY A 76 16.35 -25.41 -12.56
N GLN A 77 15.14 -25.62 -13.07
CA GLN A 77 14.67 -25.02 -14.33
C GLN A 77 14.79 -23.49 -14.36
N SER A 78 14.51 -22.80 -13.25
CA SER A 78 14.67 -21.34 -13.14
C SER A 78 16.13 -20.90 -13.29
N SER A 79 17.09 -21.68 -12.78
CA SER A 79 18.52 -21.39 -12.93
C SER A 79 18.97 -21.59 -14.37
N ILE A 80 18.52 -22.68 -15.03
CA ILE A 80 18.83 -22.94 -16.43
C ILE A 80 18.27 -21.83 -17.33
N ALA A 81 17.01 -21.43 -17.11
CA ALA A 81 16.38 -20.34 -17.85
C ALA A 81 17.16 -19.03 -17.70
N LEU A 82 17.56 -18.66 -16.47
CA LEU A 82 18.37 -17.47 -16.23
C LEU A 82 19.70 -17.50 -17.00
N LEU A 83 20.42 -18.63 -16.93
CA LEU A 83 21.70 -18.79 -17.65
C LEU A 83 21.51 -18.66 -19.16
N LYS A 84 20.43 -19.26 -19.71
CA LYS A 84 20.12 -19.19 -21.14
C LYS A 84 19.69 -17.82 -21.62
N VAL A 85 18.98 -17.05 -20.79
CA VAL A 85 18.65 -15.65 -21.09
C VAL A 85 19.93 -14.82 -21.18
N ILE A 86 20.88 -15.01 -20.27
CA ILE A 86 22.15 -14.28 -20.28
C ILE A 86 23.00 -14.68 -21.49
N ASP A 87 23.09 -15.97 -21.81
CA ASP A 87 23.75 -16.49 -23.01
C ASP A 87 23.14 -15.90 -24.30
N PHE A 88 21.81 -15.81 -24.37
CA PHE A 88 21.11 -15.17 -25.49
C PHE A 88 21.43 -13.68 -25.62
N ILE A 89 21.50 -12.95 -24.50
CA ILE A 89 21.88 -11.53 -24.48
C ILE A 89 23.35 -11.36 -24.91
N GLN A 90 24.24 -12.22 -24.41
CA GLN A 90 25.68 -12.17 -24.70
C GLN A 90 26.00 -12.52 -26.16
N SER A 91 25.30 -13.49 -26.74
CA SER A 91 25.52 -13.99 -28.11
C SER A 91 25.02 -13.05 -29.22
N GLY A 92 24.48 -11.88 -28.88
CA GLY A 92 24.21 -10.80 -29.85
C GLY A 92 22.97 -11.00 -30.73
N SER A 93 22.10 -11.97 -30.44
CA SER A 93 20.82 -12.15 -31.15
C SER A 93 19.80 -11.03 -30.87
N ALA A 94 20.12 -10.10 -29.96
CA ALA A 94 19.40 -8.84 -29.77
C ALA A 94 19.74 -7.75 -30.80
N SER A 95 20.47 -8.05 -31.88
CA SER A 95 20.58 -7.19 -33.07
C SER A 95 19.62 -7.65 -34.18
N THR A 96 18.31 -7.47 -33.96
CA THR A 96 17.33 -7.41 -35.05
C THR A 96 16.65 -6.03 -35.03
N THR A 97 17.41 -4.98 -35.35
CA THR A 97 16.87 -3.92 -36.21
C THR A 97 17.37 -4.19 -37.60
N ALA A 98 16.55 -4.89 -38.37
CA ALA A 98 16.70 -5.03 -39.81
C ALA A 98 16.89 -3.64 -40.44
N LYS A 99 17.95 -3.49 -41.24
CA LYS A 99 18.08 -2.43 -42.23
C LYS A 99 16.85 -2.46 -43.16
N LEU A 100 15.86 -1.62 -42.88
CA LEU A 100 14.98 -1.08 -43.91
C LEU A 100 15.63 0.21 -44.39
N SER A 101 16.31 0.11 -45.53
CA SER A 101 16.89 1.23 -46.25
C SER A 101 15.77 2.11 -46.81
N LEU A 102 15.63 3.33 -46.30
CA LEU A 102 14.87 4.41 -46.92
C LEU A 102 15.83 5.31 -47.75
N PRO A 103 15.44 5.80 -48.94
CA PRO A 103 16.33 6.57 -49.80
C PRO A 103 16.71 7.92 -49.17
N ASN A 104 18.01 8.07 -48.91
CA ASN A 104 18.64 9.22 -48.30
C ASN A 104 18.71 10.40 -49.29
N ARG A 105 17.63 11.19 -49.41
CA ARG A 105 17.67 12.54 -50.02
C ARG A 105 16.62 13.51 -49.48
N ALA A 106 15.49 13.04 -48.94
CA ALA A 106 14.42 13.92 -48.45
C ALA A 106 14.61 14.44 -47.00
N ALA A 107 15.35 13.71 -46.14
CA ALA A 107 15.46 14.05 -44.72
C ALA A 107 16.36 15.26 -44.42
N ARG A 108 17.30 15.61 -45.32
CA ARG A 108 18.19 16.77 -45.14
C ARG A 108 17.51 18.12 -45.42
N ALA A 109 16.54 18.15 -46.32
CA ALA A 109 15.82 19.39 -46.66
C ALA A 109 14.88 19.83 -45.52
N ILE A 110 14.21 18.87 -44.87
CA ILE A 110 13.23 19.16 -43.80
C ILE A 110 13.92 19.64 -42.51
N GLN A 111 15.14 19.19 -42.22
CA GLN A 111 15.91 19.70 -41.08
C GLN A 111 16.48 21.11 -41.30
N GLN A 112 16.69 21.55 -42.55
CA GLN A 112 17.18 22.89 -42.84
C GLN A 112 16.08 23.96 -42.75
N GLU A 113 14.83 23.66 -43.13
CA GLU A 113 13.73 24.62 -43.02
C GLU A 113 13.22 24.82 -41.57
N LEU A 114 13.41 23.84 -40.68
CA LEU A 114 12.92 23.92 -39.30
C LEU A 114 13.75 24.82 -38.37
N PHE A 115 14.97 25.20 -38.75
CA PHE A 115 15.89 25.99 -37.91
C PHE A 115 16.24 27.37 -38.46
N GLU A 116 15.73 27.76 -39.63
CA GLU A 116 16.06 29.07 -40.24
C GLU A 116 15.23 30.27 -39.75
N ASN A 117 14.26 30.11 -38.85
CA ASN A 117 13.47 31.25 -38.37
C ASN A 117 13.32 31.28 -36.83
N LEU A 118 14.37 31.73 -36.15
CA LEU A 118 14.27 32.37 -34.83
C LEU A 118 14.82 33.81 -34.92
N PRO A 119 14.11 34.84 -34.43
CA PRO A 119 14.61 36.22 -34.50
C PRO A 119 15.74 36.44 -33.49
N ASN A 120 16.89 36.94 -33.96
CA ASN A 120 18.04 37.31 -33.13
C ASN A 120 17.81 38.65 -32.41
N GLU A 121 17.95 38.65 -31.08
CA GLU A 121 18.27 39.84 -30.29
C GLU A 121 19.65 40.38 -30.67
N GLN A 122 19.71 41.69 -30.94
CA GLN A 122 20.95 42.40 -31.24
C GLN A 122 21.73 42.70 -29.96
N ILE A 123 22.91 42.11 -29.82
CA ILE A 123 23.98 42.61 -28.96
C ILE A 123 25.04 43.24 -29.86
N SER A 124 25.13 44.57 -29.87
CA SER A 124 26.25 45.32 -30.42
C SER A 124 27.05 45.95 -29.29
N GLY A 125 28.32 45.57 -29.15
CA GLY A 125 29.29 46.27 -28.31
C GLY A 125 30.06 47.32 -29.11
N GLN A 126 30.30 48.48 -28.51
CA GLN A 126 31.45 49.33 -28.84
C GLN A 126 32.01 50.02 -27.58
N LEU A 127 33.33 50.22 -27.65
CA LEU A 127 34.29 50.59 -26.63
C LEU A 127 34.27 52.09 -26.24
N SER A 128 34.77 52.33 -25.02
CA SER A 128 35.65 53.45 -24.59
C SER A 128 35.08 54.74 -23.97
N SER A 129 35.59 54.93 -22.74
CA SER A 129 36.18 56.13 -22.13
C SER A 129 35.31 57.20 -21.43
N ASN A 130 35.80 57.51 -20.22
CA ASN A 130 35.85 58.81 -19.55
C ASN A 130 34.65 59.32 -18.72
N THR A 131 34.88 59.20 -17.40
CA THR A 131 34.86 60.28 -16.40
C THR A 131 33.53 60.88 -15.94
N ALA A 132 33.44 60.90 -14.61
CA ALA A 132 32.79 61.89 -13.75
C ALA A 132 31.31 61.68 -13.35
N ASN A 133 31.18 61.62 -12.03
CA ASN A 133 30.21 62.34 -11.20
C ASN A 133 28.85 61.69 -10.86
N ARG A 134 28.78 61.33 -9.56
CA ARG A 134 27.78 61.73 -8.54
C ARG A 134 26.91 60.62 -7.92
N LYS A 135 27.30 60.33 -6.68
CA LYS A 135 26.52 60.06 -5.45
C LYS A 135 25.62 58.81 -5.36
N PRO A 136 25.89 57.90 -4.40
CA PRO A 136 24.91 56.93 -3.91
C PRO A 136 24.14 57.49 -2.69
N VAL A 137 22.85 57.22 -2.62
CA VAL A 137 22.04 57.39 -1.41
C VAL A 137 21.92 56.04 -0.72
N GLN A 138 22.40 56.00 0.52
CA GLN A 138 22.30 54.91 1.49
C GLN A 138 20.93 54.87 2.16
N SER A 139 20.63 53.70 2.75
CA SER A 139 20.19 53.45 4.15
C SER A 139 19.07 52.40 4.17
N LYS A 140 18.89 51.53 5.17
CA LYS A 140 19.66 50.90 6.27
C LYS A 140 18.55 50.25 7.12
N GLU A 141 18.77 49.04 7.63
CA GLU A 141 18.00 48.46 8.73
C GLU A 141 18.02 49.36 9.99
N PRO A 142 17.15 49.08 10.99
CA PRO A 142 17.65 49.17 12.36
C PRO A 142 17.22 48.04 13.30
N SER A 143 18.04 47.95 14.34
CA SER A 143 18.18 47.02 15.46
C SER A 143 17.43 47.44 16.74
N VAL A 144 17.43 46.50 17.70
CA VAL A 144 16.95 46.52 19.10
C VAL A 144 17.79 47.40 20.05
N SER A 145 17.18 48.11 21.03
CA SER A 145 17.38 47.92 22.50
C SER A 145 16.77 49.00 23.44
N ASP A 146 16.24 48.49 24.57
CA ASP A 146 16.18 48.99 25.97
C ASP A 146 15.71 50.40 26.38
N ARG A 147 14.73 50.44 27.31
CA ARG A 147 14.88 50.91 28.72
C ARG A 147 13.57 50.81 29.55
N GLN A 148 13.65 50.11 30.68
CA GLN A 148 12.87 50.32 31.93
C GLN A 148 13.60 51.39 32.81
N PRO A 149 13.16 51.85 34.02
CA PRO A 149 12.37 51.19 35.11
C PRO A 149 11.31 52.12 35.80
N VAL A 150 10.51 51.73 36.81
CA VAL A 150 10.80 51.83 38.27
C VAL A 150 9.53 51.48 39.13
N THR A 151 9.68 50.49 40.06
CA THR A 151 9.20 50.33 41.48
C THR A 151 7.70 50.41 41.86
N GLU A 152 7.12 49.76 42.90
CA GLU A 152 7.57 48.97 44.07
C GLU A 152 6.33 48.34 44.77
N ASN A 153 6.44 47.10 45.28
CA ASN A 153 6.32 46.66 46.71
C ASN A 153 4.94 46.06 47.12
N SER A 154 4.87 44.74 47.40
CA SER A 154 5.06 44.01 48.69
C SER A 154 3.70 43.87 49.45
N SER A 155 3.31 42.81 50.17
CA SER A 155 3.97 41.64 50.76
C SER A 155 2.95 40.59 51.24
N SER A 156 3.36 39.31 51.16
CA SER A 156 3.27 38.25 52.20
C SER A 156 1.95 37.57 52.65
N THR A 157 1.98 36.22 52.55
CA THR A 157 1.63 35.16 53.54
C THR A 157 0.52 34.12 53.22
N ALA A 158 0.93 32.86 53.46
CA ALA A 158 0.21 31.66 53.88
C ALA A 158 -0.20 30.58 52.84
N SER A 159 0.47 29.44 52.98
CA SER A 159 0.24 28.10 52.42
C SER A 159 -1.20 27.59 52.60
N ILE A 160 -1.67 26.74 51.68
CA ILE A 160 -2.47 25.52 51.94
C ILE A 160 -2.40 24.60 50.71
N VAL A 161 -2.24 23.31 51.01
CA VAL A 161 -2.18 22.14 50.10
C VAL A 161 -3.59 21.71 49.66
N ALA A 162 -3.78 21.42 48.37
CA ALA A 162 -4.76 20.44 47.81
C ALA A 162 -4.58 20.46 46.26
N GLY A 163 -4.50 19.38 45.49
CA GLY A 163 -5.20 18.10 45.58
C GLY A 163 -6.10 17.97 44.35
N ILE A 164 -5.63 17.30 43.30
CA ILE A 164 -6.39 16.96 42.08
C ILE A 164 -7.49 15.94 42.44
N PRO A 165 -8.73 16.05 41.93
CA PRO A 165 -9.67 14.94 41.92
C PRO A 165 -10.01 14.43 40.50
N THR A 166 -10.03 13.11 40.43
CA THR A 166 -10.43 12.18 39.37
C THR A 166 -11.94 11.84 39.45
N VAL A 167 -12.68 11.99 38.32
CA VAL A 167 -13.73 11.10 37.70
C VAL A 167 -14.98 10.66 38.56
N PRO A 168 -16.17 10.19 38.05
CA PRO A 168 -16.83 10.14 36.72
C PRO A 168 -18.28 10.69 36.65
N GLN A 169 -18.84 10.87 35.43
CA GLN A 169 -20.31 10.93 35.21
C GLN A 169 -20.84 9.75 34.36
N ARG A 170 -22.11 9.41 34.60
CA ARG A 170 -22.76 8.09 34.52
C ARG A 170 -23.53 7.90 33.20
N LEU A 171 -23.29 6.80 32.49
CA LEU A 171 -24.05 6.39 31.30
C LEU A 171 -25.48 5.91 31.67
N SER A 172 -26.47 6.30 30.86
CA SER A 172 -27.89 6.00 31.01
C SER A 172 -28.24 4.53 30.73
N GLN A 173 -29.29 4.04 31.37
CA GLN A 173 -29.64 2.60 31.44
C GLN A 173 -30.25 2.00 30.16
N SER A 174 -30.57 2.79 29.12
CA SER A 174 -31.04 2.25 27.83
C SER A 174 -29.91 1.68 26.97
N SER A 175 -28.68 2.21 27.11
CA SER A 175 -27.49 1.74 26.38
C SER A 175 -26.97 0.37 26.84
N LYS A 176 -27.46 -0.14 28.00
CA LYS A 176 -27.06 -1.45 28.52
C LYS A 176 -27.82 -2.63 27.89
N LYS A 177 -28.98 -2.40 27.29
CA LYS A 177 -29.80 -3.47 26.69
C LYS A 177 -29.44 -3.81 25.25
N GLN A 178 -28.75 -2.93 24.51
CA GLN A 178 -28.27 -3.21 23.14
C GLN A 178 -26.89 -3.88 23.08
N LEU A 179 -26.15 -3.95 24.19
CA LEU A 179 -24.83 -4.60 24.22
C LEU A 179 -24.90 -6.12 24.44
N ALA A 180 -26.10 -6.68 24.64
CA ALA A 180 -26.31 -8.03 25.14
C ALA A 180 -26.82 -9.03 24.09
N THR A 181 -26.38 -8.96 22.83
CA THR A 181 -26.55 -10.08 21.84
C THR A 181 -25.50 -10.07 20.71
N ARG A 182 -24.32 -9.46 20.88
CA ARG A 182 -23.24 -9.66 19.90
C ARG A 182 -22.57 -11.02 20.14
N LYS A 183 -22.87 -12.02 19.31
CA LYS A 183 -22.02 -13.22 19.15
C LYS A 183 -20.57 -12.74 19.11
N SER A 184 -19.72 -13.23 20.03
CA SER A 184 -18.33 -12.77 20.16
C SER A 184 -17.58 -12.96 18.84
N THR A 185 -17.44 -11.88 18.06
CA THR A 185 -16.70 -11.90 16.80
C THR A 185 -15.22 -12.05 17.12
N ARG A 186 -14.70 -13.27 17.00
CA ARG A 186 -13.27 -13.54 17.20
C ARG A 186 -12.44 -12.68 16.24
N ARG A 187 -11.67 -11.75 16.79
CA ARG A 187 -10.75 -10.89 16.03
C ARG A 187 -9.49 -11.68 15.66
N LYS A 188 -9.02 -11.49 14.42
CA LYS A 188 -7.79 -12.06 13.90
C LYS A 188 -6.65 -11.11 14.25
N PHE A 189 -5.78 -11.57 15.15
CA PHE A 189 -4.64 -10.77 15.61
C PHE A 189 -3.60 -10.54 14.50
N GLN A 190 -3.33 -11.58 13.70
CA GLN A 190 -2.40 -11.52 12.56
C GLN A 190 -3.12 -11.91 11.28
N VAL A 191 -3.32 -10.95 10.38
CA VAL A 191 -3.75 -11.18 8.99
C VAL A 191 -2.56 -11.68 8.17
N SER A 192 -1.39 -11.07 8.34
CA SER A 192 -0.22 -11.34 7.50
C SER A 192 0.47 -12.68 7.76
N ASN A 193 0.29 -13.24 8.97
CA ASN A 193 1.07 -14.35 9.49
C ASN A 193 2.60 -14.10 9.43
N GLY A 194 3.03 -12.83 9.50
CA GLY A 194 4.44 -12.42 9.45
C GLY A 194 5.02 -12.22 8.04
N TYR A 195 4.21 -12.38 6.98
CA TYR A 195 4.60 -12.10 5.60
C TYR A 195 4.25 -10.65 5.21
N LEU A 196 4.91 -10.11 4.18
CA LEU A 196 4.54 -8.80 3.59
C LEU A 196 3.48 -9.01 2.51
N LEU A 197 2.74 -7.95 2.16
CA LEU A 197 1.75 -7.98 1.08
C LEU A 197 2.44 -7.85 -0.29
N GLU A 198 2.97 -8.95 -0.79
CA GLU A 198 3.50 -9.02 -2.15
C GLU A 198 2.35 -9.25 -3.14
N PHE A 199 1.92 -8.18 -3.82
CA PHE A 199 0.77 -8.22 -4.74
C PHE A 199 0.96 -9.21 -5.89
N ASP A 200 2.18 -9.37 -6.43
CA ASP A 200 2.47 -10.40 -7.43
C ASP A 200 2.19 -11.81 -6.93
N GLN A 201 2.51 -12.10 -5.66
CA GLN A 201 2.28 -13.42 -5.08
C GLN A 201 0.81 -13.62 -4.74
N LEU A 202 0.11 -12.56 -4.33
CA LEU A 202 -1.33 -12.61 -4.16
C LEU A 202 -2.04 -12.83 -5.51
N ALA A 203 -1.60 -12.17 -6.58
CA ALA A 203 -2.13 -12.32 -7.92
C ALA A 203 -2.04 -13.78 -8.41
N ARG A 204 -0.95 -14.49 -8.08
CA ARG A 204 -0.83 -15.94 -8.38
C ARG A 204 -1.90 -16.77 -7.69
N ILE A 205 -2.21 -16.47 -6.42
CA ILE A 205 -3.31 -17.11 -5.70
C ILE A 205 -4.64 -16.76 -6.37
N LEU A 206 -4.91 -15.48 -6.63
CA LEU A 206 -6.16 -15.03 -7.25
C LEU A 206 -6.37 -15.64 -8.64
N HIS A 207 -5.30 -15.78 -9.44
CA HIS A 207 -5.32 -16.38 -10.77
C HIS A 207 -5.78 -17.84 -10.70
N PHE A 208 -5.15 -18.63 -9.84
CA PHE A 208 -5.55 -20.02 -9.64
C PHE A 208 -7.03 -20.12 -9.19
N LEU A 209 -7.44 -19.25 -8.27
CA LEU A 209 -8.83 -19.23 -7.81
C LEU A 209 -9.82 -18.80 -8.91
N LEU A 210 -9.41 -17.91 -9.82
CA LEU A 210 -10.20 -17.45 -10.96
C LEU A 210 -10.38 -18.55 -12.02
N GLU A 211 -9.32 -19.29 -12.33
CA GLU A 211 -9.38 -20.46 -13.22
C GLU A 211 -10.32 -21.54 -12.68
N HIS A 212 -10.48 -21.60 -11.36
CA HIS A 212 -11.34 -22.54 -10.65
C HIS A 212 -12.59 -21.88 -10.05
N ARG A 213 -13.12 -20.80 -10.65
CA ARG A 213 -14.25 -20.02 -10.11
C ARG A 213 -15.53 -20.83 -9.87
N ASP A 214 -15.72 -21.94 -10.59
CA ASP A 214 -16.89 -22.83 -10.43
C ASP A 214 -16.72 -23.83 -9.27
N ALA A 215 -15.53 -23.93 -8.68
CA ALA A 215 -15.26 -24.84 -7.57
C ALA A 215 -15.96 -24.35 -6.28
N LYS A 216 -16.60 -25.27 -5.56
CA LYS A 216 -17.24 -24.95 -4.26
C LYS A 216 -16.23 -24.79 -3.11
N LYS A 217 -15.06 -25.42 -3.27
CA LYS A 217 -13.97 -25.42 -2.29
C LYS A 217 -12.68 -25.85 -2.98
N ILE A 218 -11.59 -25.18 -2.62
CA ILE A 218 -10.23 -25.49 -3.10
C ILE A 218 -9.38 -25.90 -1.89
N SER A 219 -8.53 -26.92 -2.06
CA SER A 219 -7.61 -27.36 -1.01
C SER A 219 -6.36 -26.47 -0.98
N ARG A 220 -5.69 -26.36 0.18
CA ARG A 220 -4.41 -25.64 0.27
C ARG A 220 -3.32 -26.32 -0.54
N THR A 221 -3.31 -27.65 -0.52
CA THR A 221 -2.33 -28.46 -1.26
C THR A 221 -2.37 -28.16 -2.75
N ALA A 222 -3.56 -27.99 -3.35
CA ALA A 222 -3.67 -27.62 -4.75
C ALA A 222 -3.04 -26.23 -5.04
N LEU A 223 -3.28 -25.26 -4.16
CA LEU A 223 -2.65 -23.93 -4.27
C LEU A 223 -1.13 -23.99 -4.09
N GLU A 224 -0.63 -24.83 -3.18
CA GLU A 224 0.81 -25.03 -2.96
C GLU A 224 1.49 -25.68 -4.19
N GLU A 225 0.85 -26.69 -4.78
CA GLU A 225 1.34 -27.38 -5.97
C GLU A 225 1.38 -26.47 -7.20
N ASP A 226 0.30 -25.72 -7.44
CA ASP A 226 0.20 -24.81 -8.58
C ASP A 226 1.13 -23.60 -8.45
N THR A 227 1.09 -22.92 -7.30
CA THR A 227 1.91 -21.71 -7.11
C THR A 227 3.36 -22.00 -6.75
N GLY A 228 3.71 -23.25 -6.40
CA GLY A 228 5.04 -23.60 -5.89
C GLY A 228 5.44 -22.85 -4.60
N LEU A 229 4.47 -22.23 -3.92
CA LEU A 229 4.69 -21.49 -2.69
C LEU A 229 4.64 -22.42 -1.48
N ALA A 230 5.44 -22.11 -0.46
CA ALA A 230 5.39 -22.86 0.80
C ALA A 230 4.01 -22.68 1.48
N GLY A 231 3.46 -23.73 2.08
CA GLY A 231 2.12 -23.70 2.66
C GLY A 231 1.84 -22.58 3.66
N ARG A 232 2.83 -22.16 4.45
CA ARG A 232 2.68 -20.99 5.34
C ARG A 232 2.52 -19.66 4.60
N GLN A 233 3.17 -19.53 3.45
CA GLN A 233 3.05 -18.36 2.59
C GLN A 233 1.69 -18.37 1.87
N VAL A 234 1.25 -19.53 1.36
CA VAL A 234 -0.12 -19.70 0.81
C VAL A 234 -1.17 -19.34 1.85
N GLU A 235 -1.03 -19.83 3.09
CA GLU A 235 -1.94 -19.49 4.20
C GLU A 235 -1.94 -17.98 4.49
N GLY A 236 -0.76 -17.33 4.48
CA GLY A 236 -0.63 -15.88 4.63
C GLY A 236 -1.35 -15.11 3.52
N LEU A 237 -1.15 -15.48 2.26
CA LEU A 237 -1.77 -14.82 1.10
C LEU A 237 -3.29 -15.02 1.06
N ILE A 238 -3.79 -16.22 1.33
CA ILE A 238 -5.23 -16.48 1.47
C ILE A 238 -5.81 -15.62 2.60
N SER A 239 -5.07 -15.51 3.72
CA SER A 239 -5.48 -14.68 4.85
C SER A 239 -5.54 -13.19 4.50
N MET A 240 -4.56 -12.67 3.78
CA MET A 240 -4.52 -11.29 3.31
C MET A 240 -5.64 -11.01 2.28
N GLY A 241 -5.83 -11.88 1.29
CA GLY A 241 -6.93 -11.76 0.33
C GLY A 241 -8.31 -11.85 1.00
N ALA A 242 -8.46 -12.69 2.02
CA ALA A 242 -9.70 -12.74 2.81
C ALA A 242 -9.92 -11.48 3.66
N ALA A 243 -8.86 -10.89 4.21
CA ALA A 243 -8.95 -9.64 4.95
C ALA A 243 -9.36 -8.46 4.08
N MET A 244 -8.99 -8.47 2.79
CA MET A 244 -9.41 -7.49 1.77
C MET A 244 -10.76 -7.83 1.11
N GLY A 245 -11.45 -8.89 1.57
CA GLY A 245 -12.76 -9.28 1.05
C GLY A 245 -12.74 -9.99 -0.31
N LEU A 246 -11.57 -10.42 -0.79
CA LEU A 246 -11.41 -11.06 -2.11
C LEU A 246 -11.62 -12.58 -2.05
N ILE A 247 -11.28 -13.20 -0.91
CA ILE A 247 -11.28 -14.66 -0.76
C ILE A 247 -12.20 -15.06 0.40
N THR A 248 -13.04 -16.06 0.19
CA THR A 248 -13.82 -16.70 1.25
C THR A 248 -12.92 -17.67 2.04
N PRO A 249 -12.56 -17.38 3.31
CA PRO A 249 -11.64 -18.23 4.06
C PRO A 249 -12.25 -19.61 4.34
N GLY A 250 -11.40 -20.64 4.40
CA GLY A 250 -11.79 -22.03 4.65
C GLY A 250 -12.36 -22.76 3.42
N ARG A 251 -13.14 -22.07 2.57
CA ARG A 251 -13.50 -22.58 1.22
C ARG A 251 -12.43 -22.28 0.18
N GLN A 252 -11.70 -21.18 0.34
CA GLN A 252 -10.63 -20.74 -0.55
C GLN A 252 -11.17 -20.54 -1.98
N VAL A 253 -12.25 -19.79 -2.09
CA VAL A 253 -12.88 -19.42 -3.37
C VAL A 253 -13.03 -17.91 -3.41
N LEU A 254 -13.09 -17.31 -4.59
CA LEU A 254 -13.30 -15.88 -4.72
C LEU A 254 -14.69 -15.48 -4.18
N THR A 255 -14.77 -14.33 -3.54
CA THR A 255 -16.06 -13.66 -3.30
C THR A 255 -16.57 -13.06 -4.62
N PRO A 256 -17.83 -12.61 -4.72
CA PRO A 256 -18.29 -11.90 -5.92
C PRO A 256 -17.40 -10.70 -6.27
N VAL A 257 -16.97 -9.94 -5.27
CA VAL A 257 -16.04 -8.81 -5.47
C VAL A 257 -14.64 -9.29 -5.84
N GLY A 258 -14.16 -10.37 -5.21
CA GLY A 258 -12.88 -10.98 -5.54
C GLY A 258 -12.82 -11.52 -6.97
N LEU A 259 -13.93 -12.05 -7.48
CA LEU A 259 -14.07 -12.49 -8.87
C LEU A 259 -13.93 -11.30 -9.81
N LEU A 260 -14.73 -10.25 -9.57
CA LEU A 260 -14.69 -9.01 -10.36
C LEU A 260 -13.30 -8.38 -10.40
N ILE A 261 -12.63 -8.24 -9.24
CA ILE A 261 -11.27 -7.67 -9.17
C ILE A 261 -10.26 -8.62 -9.85
N ALA A 262 -10.36 -9.93 -9.67
CA ALA A 262 -9.43 -10.87 -10.31
C ALA A 262 -9.56 -10.85 -11.84
N GLU A 263 -10.77 -10.67 -12.38
CA GLU A 263 -11.01 -10.55 -13.82
C GLU A 263 -10.46 -9.25 -14.41
N GLN A 264 -10.56 -8.14 -13.67
CA GLN A 264 -10.35 -6.80 -14.20
C GLN A 264 -9.04 -6.13 -13.78
N ASP A 265 -8.45 -6.56 -12.66
CA ASP A 265 -7.30 -5.94 -12.00
C ASP A 265 -6.62 -6.90 -11.02
N ILE A 266 -6.15 -8.04 -11.52
CA ILE A 266 -5.61 -9.14 -10.69
C ILE A 266 -4.40 -8.75 -9.82
N PHE A 267 -3.64 -7.74 -10.24
CA PHE A 267 -2.49 -7.19 -9.51
C PHE A 267 -2.90 -6.11 -8.50
N ILE A 268 -4.18 -5.69 -8.49
CA ILE A 268 -4.73 -4.66 -7.60
C ILE A 268 -3.91 -3.37 -7.74
N GLU A 269 -3.88 -2.83 -8.95
CA GLU A 269 -3.15 -1.62 -9.30
C GLU A 269 -4.06 -0.44 -9.59
N LYS A 270 -5.31 -0.70 -9.99
CA LYS A 270 -6.28 0.37 -10.25
C LYS A 270 -6.67 1.02 -8.93
N LYS A 271 -6.85 2.34 -9.00
CA LYS A 271 -7.24 3.17 -7.86
C LYS A 271 -8.49 2.65 -7.16
N GLY A 272 -9.53 2.26 -7.92
CA GLY A 272 -10.76 1.76 -7.34
C GLY A 272 -10.60 0.44 -6.59
N SER A 273 -9.79 -0.49 -7.11
CA SER A 273 -9.46 -1.75 -6.42
C SER A 273 -8.71 -1.50 -5.11
N LEU A 274 -7.76 -0.56 -5.12
CA LEU A 274 -7.02 -0.18 -3.92
C LEU A 274 -7.91 0.50 -2.88
N GLU A 275 -8.76 1.44 -3.30
CA GLU A 275 -9.76 2.08 -2.45
C GLU A 275 -10.66 1.04 -1.76
N TRP A 276 -11.22 0.11 -2.53
CA TRP A 276 -12.06 -0.96 -2.00
C TRP A 276 -11.32 -1.89 -1.04
N CYS A 277 -10.14 -2.38 -1.44
CA CYS A 277 -9.36 -3.29 -0.60
C CYS A 277 -8.92 -2.63 0.71
N HIS A 278 -8.55 -1.34 0.67
CA HIS A 278 -8.25 -0.56 1.87
C HIS A 278 -9.47 -0.47 2.78
N TYR A 279 -10.62 -0.04 2.24
CA TYR A 279 -11.87 0.07 2.98
C TYR A 279 -12.21 -1.23 3.73
N VAL A 280 -12.22 -2.36 3.02
CA VAL A 280 -12.57 -3.65 3.62
C VAL A 280 -11.53 -4.11 4.66
N ALA A 281 -10.24 -3.97 4.34
CA ALA A 281 -9.18 -4.44 5.23
C ALA A 281 -9.09 -3.62 6.51
N ALA A 282 -9.00 -2.30 6.38
CA ALA A 282 -8.85 -1.37 7.50
C ALA A 282 -10.17 -1.10 8.23
N GLY A 283 -11.32 -1.22 7.55
CA GLY A 283 -12.63 -1.02 8.15
C GLY A 283 -13.19 -2.23 8.90
N SER A 284 -12.67 -3.43 8.64
CA SER A 284 -13.16 -4.65 9.29
C SER A 284 -12.62 -4.81 10.71
N PHE A 285 -13.52 -4.78 11.70
CA PHE A 285 -13.19 -5.05 13.12
C PHE A 285 -12.51 -6.41 13.35
N ARG A 286 -12.65 -7.35 12.39
CA ARG A 286 -12.01 -8.67 12.46
C ARG A 286 -10.49 -8.57 12.28
N ASN A 287 -9.98 -7.61 11.53
CA ASN A 287 -8.56 -7.44 11.25
C ASN A 287 -7.92 -6.58 12.34
N LEU A 288 -7.63 -7.17 13.51
CA LEU A 288 -7.35 -6.44 14.75
C LEU A 288 -6.39 -5.26 14.54
N ILE A 289 -5.11 -5.52 14.24
CA ILE A 289 -4.09 -4.47 14.21
C ILE A 289 -4.32 -3.49 13.05
N TRP A 290 -4.75 -3.98 11.89
CA TRP A 290 -5.06 -3.13 10.74
C TRP A 290 -6.19 -2.14 11.06
N PHE A 291 -7.24 -2.63 11.72
CA PHE A 291 -8.34 -1.82 12.20
C PHE A 291 -7.91 -0.81 13.25
N GLU A 292 -7.13 -1.23 14.26
CA GLU A 292 -6.65 -0.31 15.30
C GLU A 292 -5.82 0.84 14.73
N ILE A 293 -4.97 0.55 13.72
CA ILE A 293 -4.12 1.56 13.08
C ILE A 293 -4.97 2.67 12.44
N PHE A 294 -5.90 2.32 11.56
CA PHE A 294 -6.63 3.34 10.79
C PHE A 294 -7.81 3.96 11.53
N ASN A 295 -8.38 3.26 12.52
CA ASN A 295 -9.56 3.75 13.22
C ASN A 295 -9.26 4.41 14.56
N TYR A 296 -8.08 4.14 15.16
CA TYR A 296 -7.71 4.72 16.45
C TYR A 296 -6.33 5.38 16.42
N LEU A 297 -5.25 4.66 16.06
CA LEU A 297 -3.89 5.20 16.18
C LEU A 297 -3.65 6.40 15.26
N LEU A 298 -4.10 6.33 14.01
CA LEU A 298 -4.01 7.43 13.04
C LEU A 298 -5.11 8.48 13.19
N ALA A 299 -6.09 8.24 14.08
CA ALA A 299 -7.12 9.21 14.42
C ALA A 299 -6.73 10.09 15.61
N GLU A 300 -5.65 9.74 16.33
CA GLU A 300 -5.09 10.56 17.42
C GLU A 300 -4.52 11.88 16.87
N VAL A 301 -4.58 12.93 17.70
CA VAL A 301 -4.15 14.29 17.31
C VAL A 301 -2.64 14.38 17.11
N SER A 302 -1.87 13.62 17.90
CA SER A 302 -0.40 13.67 17.86
C SER A 302 0.16 12.48 17.10
N PRO A 303 0.91 12.72 16.00
CA PRO A 303 1.63 11.67 15.29
C PRO A 303 2.59 10.91 16.22
N MET A 304 2.78 9.62 15.95
CA MET A 304 3.56 8.73 16.79
C MET A 304 4.59 7.94 15.98
N THR A 305 5.71 7.57 16.59
CA THR A 305 6.69 6.64 15.99
C THR A 305 6.19 5.20 16.03
N ILE A 306 6.89 4.30 15.34
CA ILE A 306 6.59 2.87 15.33
C ILE A 306 6.76 2.27 16.74
N GLU A 307 7.75 2.74 17.50
CA GLU A 307 8.00 2.32 18.88
C GLU A 307 6.84 2.72 19.80
N GLU A 308 6.32 3.94 19.64
CA GLU A 308 5.15 4.42 20.37
C GLU A 308 3.89 3.61 20.01
N TRP A 309 3.68 3.27 18.73
CA TRP A 309 2.60 2.35 18.31
C TRP A 309 2.74 0.96 18.94
N ASN A 310 3.96 0.40 18.95
CA ASN A 310 4.23 -0.90 19.55
C ASN A 310 3.92 -0.88 21.05
N GLU A 311 4.27 0.19 21.77
CA GLU A 311 3.95 0.33 23.19
C GLU A 311 2.45 0.49 23.42
N ARG A 312 1.77 1.30 22.61
CA ARG A 312 0.30 1.48 22.68
C ARG A 312 -0.43 0.14 22.48
N VAL A 313 -0.02 -0.66 21.50
CA VAL A 313 -0.55 -2.01 21.28
C VAL A 313 -0.21 -2.94 22.44
N ARG A 314 1.01 -2.88 22.98
CA ARG A 314 1.41 -3.70 24.14
C ARG A 314 0.55 -3.43 25.36
N ILE A 315 0.33 -2.15 25.69
CA ILE A 315 -0.50 -1.74 26.84
C ILE A 315 -1.97 -2.04 26.56
N GLY A 316 -2.50 -1.68 25.39
CA GLY A 316 -3.92 -1.84 25.06
C GLY A 316 -4.41 -3.30 25.02
N PHE A 317 -3.47 -4.25 24.86
CA PHE A 317 -3.79 -5.68 24.72
C PHE A 317 -3.22 -6.57 25.83
N SER A 318 -2.52 -6.02 26.83
CA SER A 318 -1.89 -6.80 27.92
C SER A 318 -2.87 -7.69 28.67
N ASP A 319 -4.09 -7.21 28.87
CA ASP A 319 -5.10 -7.89 29.68
C ASP A 319 -5.88 -8.94 28.89
N LYS A 320 -5.78 -8.91 27.56
CA LYS A 320 -6.57 -9.74 26.64
C LYS A 320 -5.73 -10.79 25.92
N TYR A 321 -4.42 -10.59 25.81
CA TYR A 321 -3.54 -11.44 25.01
C TYR A 321 -2.20 -11.70 25.72
N SER A 322 -1.62 -12.87 25.47
CA SER A 322 -0.30 -13.22 26.00
C SER A 322 0.81 -12.35 25.40
N LYS A 323 1.91 -12.17 26.14
CA LYS A 323 3.11 -11.44 25.65
C LYS A 323 3.61 -11.94 24.29
N LEU A 324 3.56 -13.26 24.06
CA LEU A 324 3.93 -13.88 22.78
C LEU A 324 3.01 -13.43 21.63
N THR A 325 1.70 -13.35 21.88
CA THR A 325 0.72 -12.88 20.88
C THR A 325 0.85 -11.39 20.62
N ILE A 326 1.14 -10.60 21.66
CA ILE A 326 1.40 -9.16 21.52
C ILE A 326 2.65 -8.90 20.68
N GLY A 327 3.76 -9.62 20.92
CA GLY A 327 4.98 -9.47 20.14
C GLY A 327 4.80 -9.77 18.64
N LYS A 328 3.89 -10.68 18.33
CA LYS A 328 3.41 -10.97 16.97
C LYS A 328 2.72 -9.77 16.29
N GLY A 329 2.20 -8.81 17.07
CA GLY A 329 1.54 -7.60 16.58
C GLY A 329 2.51 -6.58 16.00
N PHE A 330 3.77 -6.59 16.43
CA PHE A 330 4.81 -5.71 15.88
C PHE A 330 5.12 -6.09 14.42
N ASN A 331 5.09 -7.38 14.10
CA ASN A 331 5.18 -7.84 12.72
C ASN A 331 3.98 -7.39 11.88
N GLU A 332 2.79 -7.33 12.50
CA GLU A 332 1.57 -6.89 11.83
C GLU A 332 1.56 -5.37 11.59
N ILE A 333 2.08 -4.58 12.55
CA ILE A 333 2.32 -3.15 12.36
C ILE A 333 3.28 -2.92 11.18
N ARG A 334 4.40 -3.65 11.14
CA ARG A 334 5.35 -3.58 10.03
C ARG A 334 4.71 -3.94 8.69
N PHE A 335 3.88 -4.97 8.68
CA PHE A 335 3.12 -5.39 7.51
C PHE A 335 2.20 -4.27 6.99
N VAL A 336 1.45 -3.60 7.87
CA VAL A 336 0.59 -2.48 7.48
C VAL A 336 1.45 -1.31 6.98
N ILE A 337 2.52 -0.94 7.67
CA ILE A 337 3.38 0.16 7.22
C ILE A 337 3.97 -0.12 5.85
N ASP A 338 4.56 -1.30 5.62
CA ASP A 338 5.12 -1.70 4.33
C ASP A 338 4.08 -1.63 3.21
N ALA A 339 2.86 -2.13 3.47
CA ALA A 339 1.80 -2.15 2.47
C ALA A 339 1.42 -0.74 1.97
N TYR A 340 1.40 0.26 2.87
CA TYR A 340 0.98 1.64 2.56
C TYR A 340 2.13 2.62 2.28
N MET A 341 3.38 2.24 2.51
CA MET A 341 4.54 3.10 2.20
C MET A 341 5.35 2.59 1.00
N GLU A 342 5.44 1.26 0.83
CA GLU A 342 6.39 0.66 -0.12
C GLU A 342 5.70 -0.20 -1.20
N ARG A 343 4.41 -0.53 -1.04
CA ARG A 343 3.64 -1.43 -1.94
C ARG A 343 2.45 -0.73 -2.56
N ASN A 344 1.56 -1.46 -3.25
CA ASN A 344 0.51 -0.86 -4.07
C ASN A 344 -0.39 0.12 -3.31
N PHE A 345 -0.63 -0.04 -2.00
CA PHE A 345 -1.42 0.95 -1.23
C PHE A 345 -0.70 2.29 -1.02
N SER A 346 0.61 2.40 -1.30
CA SER A 346 1.32 3.69 -1.31
C SER A 346 0.72 4.67 -2.32
N ARG A 347 0.11 4.16 -3.39
CA ARG A 347 -0.61 4.96 -4.40
C ARG A 347 -1.86 5.65 -3.87
N LEU A 348 -2.36 5.24 -2.70
CA LEU A 348 -3.44 5.94 -2.02
C LEU A 348 -2.93 7.13 -1.19
N GLU A 349 -1.62 7.22 -0.95
CA GLU A 349 -0.99 8.29 -0.16
C GLU A 349 -1.68 8.53 1.20
N LEU A 350 -2.16 7.45 1.83
CA LEU A 350 -2.88 7.55 3.11
C LEU A 350 -1.91 7.70 4.28
N LEU A 351 -0.79 6.99 4.27
CA LEU A 351 0.18 6.95 5.36
C LEU A 351 1.45 7.69 4.97
N HIS A 352 1.90 8.59 5.83
CA HIS A 352 3.10 9.39 5.63
C HIS A 352 4.00 9.31 6.85
N ARG A 353 5.29 9.57 6.62
CA ARG A 353 6.31 9.67 7.66
C ARG A 353 6.95 11.05 7.64
N SER A 354 7.01 11.71 8.79
CA SER A 354 7.71 12.98 8.97
C SER A 354 9.22 12.78 9.11
N SER A 355 9.99 13.87 9.09
CA SER A 355 11.44 13.84 9.26
C SER A 355 11.91 13.32 10.62
N ASP A 356 11.06 13.38 11.65
CA ASP A 356 11.30 12.82 12.98
C ASP A 356 10.73 11.39 13.13
N GLU A 357 10.54 10.68 12.01
CA GLU A 357 10.09 9.28 11.93
C GLU A 357 8.66 9.00 12.43
N ARG A 358 7.88 10.05 12.74
CA ARG A 358 6.48 9.91 13.16
C ARG A 358 5.56 9.64 11.98
N LEU A 359 4.60 8.74 12.21
CA LEU A 359 3.60 8.33 11.25
C LEU A 359 2.34 9.16 11.43
N TYR A 360 1.81 9.66 10.32
CA TYR A 360 0.57 10.41 10.28
C TYR A 360 -0.23 10.08 9.02
N ARG A 361 -1.53 10.30 9.09
CA ARG A 361 -2.43 10.10 7.96
C ARG A 361 -2.76 11.44 7.29
N ARG A 362 -2.83 11.45 5.97
CA ARG A 362 -3.46 12.54 5.22
C ARG A 362 -4.92 12.24 4.93
N ARG A 363 -5.74 13.29 4.92
CA ARG A 363 -7.13 13.21 4.50
C ARG A 363 -7.20 12.82 3.04
N TYR A 364 -7.98 11.78 2.74
CA TYR A 364 -8.21 11.33 1.37
C TYR A 364 -9.53 11.90 0.84
N THR A 365 -9.50 12.68 -0.24
CA THR A 365 -10.71 13.30 -0.83
C THR A 365 -10.88 13.01 -2.32
N GLN A 366 -9.93 12.31 -2.94
CA GLN A 366 -9.94 12.05 -4.38
C GLN A 366 -10.63 10.73 -4.70
N PHE A 367 -11.78 10.43 -4.10
CA PHE A 367 -12.43 9.14 -4.31
C PHE A 367 -12.85 8.92 -5.76
N VAL A 368 -12.83 7.67 -6.20
CA VAL A 368 -13.70 7.27 -7.29
C VAL A 368 -15.16 7.29 -6.77
N PRO A 369 -16.08 8.08 -7.36
CA PRO A 369 -17.43 8.25 -6.83
C PRO A 369 -18.22 6.94 -6.68
N LEU A 370 -18.08 6.02 -7.64
CA LEU A 370 -18.72 4.70 -7.60
C LEU A 370 -18.21 3.86 -6.42
N LEU A 371 -16.90 3.92 -6.13
CA LEU A 371 -16.31 3.19 -5.02
C LEU A 371 -16.76 3.75 -3.67
N LEU A 372 -16.79 5.07 -3.51
CA LEU A 372 -17.32 5.68 -2.29
C LEU A 372 -18.80 5.31 -2.07
N SER A 373 -19.60 5.27 -3.14
CA SER A 373 -20.99 4.79 -3.09
C SER A 373 -21.05 3.35 -2.61
N ALA A 374 -20.26 2.44 -3.21
CA ALA A 374 -20.18 1.04 -2.79
C ALA A 374 -19.83 0.90 -1.30
N MET A 375 -18.86 1.68 -0.81
CA MET A 375 -18.44 1.65 0.61
C MET A 375 -19.54 2.15 1.56
N ILE A 376 -20.28 3.20 1.19
CA ILE A 376 -21.38 3.73 2.01
C ILE A 376 -22.52 2.71 2.08
N TYR A 377 -22.88 2.09 0.95
CA TYR A 377 -23.91 1.05 0.90
C TYR A 377 -23.50 -0.17 1.72
N ASP A 378 -22.25 -0.63 1.60
CA ASP A 378 -21.70 -1.73 2.39
C ASP A 378 -21.76 -1.41 3.90
N PHE A 379 -21.26 -0.24 4.31
CA PHE A 379 -21.26 0.19 5.70
C PHE A 379 -22.67 0.23 6.31
N CYS A 380 -23.63 0.81 5.61
CA CYS A 380 -25.01 0.87 6.07
C CYS A 380 -25.66 -0.52 6.13
N ALA A 381 -25.38 -1.40 5.17
CA ALA A 381 -25.85 -2.79 5.18
C ALA A 381 -25.33 -3.55 6.41
N THR A 382 -24.06 -3.36 6.80
CA THR A 382 -23.53 -4.00 8.03
C THR A 382 -24.19 -3.52 9.32
N LYS A 383 -24.82 -2.33 9.29
CA LYS A 383 -25.58 -1.74 10.40
C LYS A 383 -27.09 -2.01 10.29
N GLU A 384 -27.53 -2.75 9.27
CA GLU A 384 -28.94 -3.04 9.00
C GLU A 384 -29.79 -1.76 8.87
N THR A 385 -29.24 -0.73 8.23
CA THR A 385 -29.88 0.59 8.06
C THR A 385 -29.82 1.07 6.61
N HIS A 386 -30.78 1.92 6.23
CA HIS A 386 -30.77 2.67 4.96
C HIS A 386 -30.53 4.17 5.16
N LEU A 387 -30.32 4.58 6.41
CA LEU A 387 -30.12 5.97 6.84
C LEU A 387 -28.83 6.05 7.65
N SER A 388 -28.00 7.04 7.36
CA SER A 388 -26.83 7.37 8.17
C SER A 388 -26.65 8.88 8.26
N GLN A 389 -26.07 9.36 9.36
CA GLN A 389 -25.76 10.78 9.53
C GLN A 389 -24.28 11.04 9.27
N ILE A 390 -23.95 12.20 8.67
CA ILE A 390 -22.56 12.61 8.42
C ILE A 390 -21.75 12.58 9.73
N ASP A 391 -22.26 13.23 10.78
CA ASP A 391 -21.55 13.35 12.06
C ASP A 391 -21.36 12.00 12.77
N GLU A 392 -22.29 11.05 12.58
CA GLU A 392 -22.12 9.68 13.06
C GLU A 392 -21.06 8.94 12.24
N MET A 393 -21.07 9.10 10.92
CA MET A 393 -20.17 8.39 10.02
C MET A 393 -18.71 8.79 10.26
N VAL A 394 -18.41 10.08 10.44
CA VAL A 394 -17.03 10.56 10.66
C VAL A 394 -16.40 10.13 11.99
N VAL A 395 -17.20 9.62 12.94
CA VAL A 395 -16.69 9.12 14.22
C VAL A 395 -16.87 7.62 14.40
N THR A 396 -17.62 6.93 13.54
CA THR A 396 -17.85 5.49 13.67
C THR A 396 -16.66 4.69 13.13
N PRO A 397 -15.94 3.92 13.96
CA PRO A 397 -14.89 3.01 13.48
C PRO A 397 -15.43 2.02 12.44
N GLY A 398 -14.68 1.83 11.36
CA GLY A 398 -15.05 1.00 10.22
C GLY A 398 -15.85 1.74 9.14
N SER A 399 -16.26 2.99 9.39
CA SER A 399 -16.89 3.78 8.34
C SER A 399 -15.89 4.21 7.26
N PRO A 400 -16.34 4.49 6.04
CA PRO A 400 -15.48 5.04 5.00
C PRO A 400 -14.83 6.36 5.46
N ALA A 401 -15.57 7.19 6.18
CA ALA A 401 -15.04 8.46 6.67
C ALA A 401 -13.89 8.29 7.67
N VAL A 402 -14.03 7.40 8.66
CA VAL A 402 -12.97 7.16 9.64
C VAL A 402 -11.78 6.48 8.99
N VAL A 403 -12.00 5.48 8.13
CA VAL A 403 -10.93 4.71 7.50
C VAL A 403 -10.03 5.60 6.63
N PHE A 404 -10.64 6.51 5.86
CA PHE A 404 -9.94 7.44 4.96
C PHE A 404 -9.59 8.81 5.59
N GLY A 405 -9.94 9.05 6.85
CA GLY A 405 -9.60 10.28 7.57
C GLY A 405 -10.35 11.53 7.13
N LEU A 406 -11.60 11.37 6.69
CA LEU A 406 -12.48 12.48 6.34
C LEU A 406 -13.00 13.19 7.60
N ASP A 407 -13.03 14.53 7.54
CA ASP A 407 -13.84 15.32 8.46
C ASP A 407 -15.26 15.52 7.91
N ALA A 408 -16.16 16.07 8.73
CA ALA A 408 -17.56 16.25 8.34
C ALA A 408 -17.71 17.15 7.11
N ALA A 409 -16.92 18.21 6.98
CA ALA A 409 -16.98 19.11 5.82
C ALA A 409 -16.57 18.39 4.53
N SER A 410 -15.47 17.65 4.56
CA SER A 410 -14.97 16.92 3.39
C SER A 410 -15.89 15.78 3.03
N LEU A 411 -16.47 15.06 4.01
CA LEU A 411 -17.47 14.02 3.73
C LEU A 411 -18.72 14.62 3.08
N ARG A 412 -19.26 15.73 3.59
CA ARG A 412 -20.43 16.41 2.98
C ARG A 412 -20.20 16.71 1.51
N GLN A 413 -19.06 17.30 1.17
CA GLN A 413 -18.72 17.63 -0.22
C GLN A 413 -18.72 16.38 -1.12
N GLN A 414 -18.19 15.25 -0.64
CA GLN A 414 -18.21 14.00 -1.41
C GLN A 414 -19.65 13.47 -1.57
N ILE A 415 -20.45 13.51 -0.50
CA ILE A 415 -21.84 13.04 -0.49
C ILE A 415 -22.74 13.89 -1.39
N GLU A 416 -22.55 15.20 -1.43
CA GLU A 416 -23.25 16.10 -2.36
C GLU A 416 -22.99 15.67 -3.82
N GLY A 417 -21.73 15.35 -4.16
CA GLY A 417 -21.41 14.83 -5.49
C GLY A 417 -22.08 13.50 -5.83
N LEU A 418 -22.32 12.62 -4.85
CA LEU A 418 -23.08 11.37 -5.04
C LEU A 418 -24.60 11.61 -5.11
N HIS A 419 -25.08 12.64 -4.41
CA HIS A 419 -26.47 13.07 -4.44
C HIS A 419 -26.86 13.64 -5.81
N ASP A 420 -26.02 14.51 -6.38
CA ASP A 420 -26.24 15.12 -7.69
C ASP A 420 -26.30 14.09 -8.83
N ARG A 421 -25.55 12.99 -8.69
CA ARG A 421 -25.60 11.83 -9.59
C ARG A 421 -26.83 10.95 -9.40
N GLY A 422 -27.58 11.18 -8.32
CA GLY A 422 -28.78 10.42 -8.01
C GLY A 422 -28.51 9.01 -7.49
N TRP A 423 -27.31 8.68 -7.03
CA TRP A 423 -26.98 7.35 -6.50
C TRP A 423 -27.31 7.19 -5.00
N LEU A 424 -27.52 8.31 -4.31
CA LEU A 424 -28.06 8.39 -2.96
C LEU A 424 -28.84 9.70 -2.78
N ARG A 425 -29.53 9.87 -1.65
CA ARG A 425 -30.18 11.13 -1.29
C ARG A 425 -29.49 11.76 -0.09
N TYR A 426 -29.16 13.05 -0.21
CA TYR A 426 -28.61 13.85 0.87
C TYR A 426 -29.60 14.93 1.27
N GLU A 427 -29.91 15.04 2.55
CA GLU A 427 -30.89 15.99 3.09
C GLU A 427 -30.31 16.68 4.34
N THR A 428 -30.49 18.00 4.42
CA THR A 428 -30.14 18.79 5.60
C THR A 428 -31.43 19.28 6.25
N THR A 429 -31.94 18.52 7.23
CA THR A 429 -33.18 18.86 7.95
C THR A 429 -32.89 19.11 9.41
N HIS A 430 -33.35 20.23 9.97
CA HIS A 430 -33.19 20.55 11.40
C HIS A 430 -31.74 20.43 11.91
N ASN A 431 -30.76 20.89 11.12
CA ASN A 431 -29.31 20.75 11.38
C ASN A 431 -28.81 19.30 11.46
N LEU A 432 -29.54 18.34 10.88
CA LEU A 432 -29.08 16.97 10.69
C LEU A 432 -28.78 16.71 9.23
N ASP A 433 -27.55 16.29 8.97
CA ASP A 433 -27.07 15.94 7.64
C ASP A 433 -27.23 14.44 7.41
N GLN A 434 -28.26 14.08 6.64
CA GLN A 434 -28.73 12.71 6.48
C GLN A 434 -28.43 12.16 5.09
N ILE A 435 -27.77 11.01 5.06
CA ILE A 435 -27.56 10.18 3.87
C ILE A 435 -28.64 9.09 3.87
N ARG A 436 -29.43 9.03 2.80
CA ARG A 436 -30.42 7.98 2.56
C ARG A 436 -30.03 7.18 1.34
N LEU A 437 -29.94 5.86 1.50
CA LEU A 437 -29.68 4.95 0.40
C LEU A 437 -30.91 4.82 -0.48
N LYS A 438 -30.70 4.71 -1.79
CA LYS A 438 -31.77 4.42 -2.73
C LYS A 438 -31.94 2.89 -2.87
N PRO A 439 -33.18 2.39 -2.92
CA PRO A 439 -33.41 0.99 -3.26
C PRO A 439 -32.97 0.73 -4.72
N GLY A 440 -32.62 -0.51 -5.03
CA GLY A 440 -32.23 -0.92 -6.39
C GLY A 440 -30.73 -0.84 -6.67
N PHE A 441 -29.93 -0.09 -5.91
CA PHE A 441 -28.47 -0.15 -6.02
C PHE A 441 -27.87 -1.20 -5.10
N SER A 442 -26.78 -1.83 -5.56
CA SER A 442 -26.01 -2.78 -4.78
C SER A 442 -24.52 -2.44 -4.79
N VAL A 443 -23.80 -2.91 -3.77
CA VAL A 443 -22.34 -2.79 -3.68
C VAL A 443 -21.68 -3.35 -4.95
N LEU A 444 -22.08 -4.55 -5.37
CA LEU A 444 -21.49 -5.21 -6.53
C LEU A 444 -21.74 -4.41 -7.81
N GLU A 445 -22.92 -3.84 -7.98
CA GLU A 445 -23.24 -3.04 -9.17
C GLU A 445 -22.40 -1.77 -9.28
N PHE A 446 -22.16 -1.04 -8.18
CA PHE A 446 -21.25 0.11 -8.21
C PHE A 446 -19.82 -0.29 -8.57
N LEU A 447 -19.34 -1.43 -8.05
CA LEU A 447 -18.02 -1.94 -8.40
C LEU A 447 -17.94 -2.36 -9.88
N THR A 448 -18.95 -3.06 -10.38
CA THR A 448 -19.03 -3.49 -11.79
C THR A 448 -19.05 -2.28 -12.72
N ALA A 449 -19.91 -1.30 -12.42
CA ALA A 449 -20.00 -0.05 -13.18
C ALA A 449 -18.65 0.69 -13.26
N HIS A 450 -17.84 0.64 -12.20
CA HIS A 450 -16.49 1.23 -12.20
C HIS A 450 -15.56 0.54 -13.20
N PHE A 451 -15.53 -0.79 -13.21
CA PHE A 451 -14.63 -1.54 -14.11
C PHE A 451 -15.11 -1.51 -15.57
N GLU A 452 -16.41 -1.37 -15.79
CA GLU A 452 -17.02 -1.25 -17.12
C GLU A 452 -17.09 0.19 -17.65
N ASP A 453 -16.59 1.17 -16.87
CA ASP A 453 -16.60 2.61 -17.20
C ASP A 453 -17.99 3.13 -17.63
N ARG A 454 -19.01 2.79 -16.84
CA ARG A 454 -20.41 3.16 -17.09
C ARG A 454 -21.13 3.65 -15.84
N GLU A 455 -22.32 4.19 -16.03
CA GLU A 455 -23.25 4.50 -14.93
C GLU A 455 -23.81 3.20 -14.30
N PRO A 456 -24.10 3.20 -12.98
CA PRO A 456 -24.69 2.05 -12.30
C PRO A 456 -26.17 1.93 -12.64
N HIS A 457 -26.65 0.70 -12.80
CA HIS A 457 -28.05 0.42 -13.05
C HIS A 457 -28.81 0.18 -11.74
N GLU A 458 -30.07 0.61 -11.70
CA GLU A 458 -30.99 0.21 -10.64
C GLU A 458 -31.53 -1.19 -10.95
N ASP A 459 -31.28 -2.16 -10.07
CA ASP A 459 -31.88 -3.49 -10.18
C ASP A 459 -33.40 -3.37 -10.03
N THR A 460 -34.11 -3.60 -11.14
CA THR A 460 -35.59 -3.62 -11.18
C THR A 460 -36.19 -4.79 -10.41
N LYS A 461 -35.36 -5.77 -10.00
CA LYS A 461 -35.76 -6.86 -9.11
C LYS A 461 -35.02 -6.72 -7.78
N PRO A 462 -35.74 -6.72 -6.65
CA PRO A 462 -35.10 -6.78 -5.35
C PRO A 462 -34.16 -8.00 -5.29
N SER A 463 -32.86 -7.78 -5.05
CA SER A 463 -31.90 -8.87 -4.88
C SER A 463 -32.44 -9.89 -3.87
N PRO A 464 -32.44 -11.21 -4.17
CA PRO A 464 -32.89 -12.24 -3.24
C PRO A 464 -31.87 -12.35 -2.11
N GLY A 465 -32.07 -11.55 -1.08
CA GLY A 465 -31.15 -11.37 0.05
C GLY A 465 -31.04 -9.91 0.55
N GLY A 466 -31.67 -8.95 -0.13
CA GLY A 466 -31.61 -7.52 0.18
C GLY A 466 -32.94 -6.93 0.63
N PHE A 467 -33.75 -7.65 1.38
CA PHE A 467 -34.87 -7.10 2.15
C PHE A 467 -34.82 -7.83 3.49
N PHE A 468 -34.35 -7.18 4.54
CA PHE A 468 -34.23 -7.80 5.87
C PHE A 468 -35.56 -8.46 6.26
N GLN A 469 -35.54 -9.80 6.41
CA GLN A 469 -36.46 -10.54 7.28
C GLN A 469 -35.87 -10.62 8.67
#